data_AF-A0A7Y8MIS0-F1
#
_entry.id   AF-A0A7Y8MIS0-F1
#
_cell.length_a   1.000
_cell.length_b   1.000
_cell.length_c   1.000
_cell.angle_alpha   90.00
_cell.angle_beta   90.00
_cell.angle_gamma   90.00
#
_symmetry.space_group_name_H-M   'P 1'
#
loop_
_entity.id
_entity.type
_entity.pdbx_description
1 polymer ?
#
loop_
_entity_poly.entity_id
_entity_poly.type
_entity_poly.pdbx_seq_one_letter_code
_entity_poly.pdbx_strand_id
1 'polypeptide(L)'
;MIDPRFYELTGPLAVQALAEGFVVEGEGGRLIRAAAPLDRAGPGDLCYVEGASPRAPSPLSPGAVIVRTDAAAFFPAAGARIIAPQPRAAFARLASR
;
A
#
# COMPACT_ATOMS: atom_id res chain seq x y z
N MET A 1 -11.05 -10.89 -21.39
CA MET A 1 -10.99 -11.73 -20.18
C MET A 1 -9.53 -11.75 -19.74
N ILE A 2 -9.23 -11.13 -18.60
CA ILE A 2 -7.84 -10.96 -18.11
C ILE A 2 -7.42 -12.25 -17.37
N ASP A 3 -6.20 -12.71 -17.62
CA ASP A 3 -5.71 -14.03 -17.20
C ASP A 3 -5.36 -14.04 -15.69
N PRO A 4 -5.84 -15.03 -14.91
CA PRO A 4 -5.58 -15.13 -13.47
C PRO A 4 -4.10 -15.22 -13.09
N ARG A 5 -3.21 -15.60 -14.03
CA ARG A 5 -1.76 -15.69 -13.80
C ARG A 5 -1.08 -14.34 -13.61
N PHE A 6 -1.73 -13.23 -13.97
CA PHE A 6 -1.26 -11.87 -13.65
C PHE A 6 -1.45 -11.50 -12.17
N TYR A 7 -2.06 -12.36 -11.35
CA TYR A 7 -2.25 -12.15 -9.92
C TYR A 7 -1.28 -12.95 -9.03
N GLU A 8 -0.32 -13.67 -9.62
CA GLU A 8 0.81 -14.22 -8.86
C GLU A 8 1.84 -13.11 -8.66
N LEU A 9 1.59 -12.25 -7.67
CA LEU A 9 2.65 -11.45 -7.07
C LEU A 9 3.81 -12.38 -6.74
N THR A 10 5.01 -11.98 -7.15
CA THR A 10 6.30 -12.65 -7.00
C THR A 10 6.60 -12.92 -5.52
N GLY A 11 5.93 -13.92 -4.94
CA GLY A 11 5.93 -14.23 -3.50
C GLY A 11 5.39 -13.10 -2.61
N PRO A 12 5.22 -13.36 -1.31
CA PRO A 12 5.04 -12.30 -0.35
C PRO A 12 6.31 -11.44 -0.32
N LEU A 13 6.22 -10.17 -0.72
CA LEU A 13 7.35 -9.24 -0.68
C LEU A 13 7.29 -8.41 0.61
N ALA A 14 8.43 -8.25 1.27
CA ALA A 14 8.54 -7.26 2.34
C ALA A 14 8.23 -5.87 1.79
N VAL A 15 7.51 -5.02 2.54
CA VAL A 15 7.18 -3.66 2.12
C VAL A 15 8.41 -2.89 1.67
N GLN A 16 9.54 -3.04 2.37
CA GLN A 16 10.79 -2.38 2.04
C GLN A 16 11.35 -2.80 0.67
N ALA A 17 11.19 -4.06 0.30
CA ALA A 17 11.63 -4.61 -0.98
C ALA A 17 10.65 -4.24 -2.12
N LEU A 18 9.36 -4.22 -1.81
CA LEU A 18 8.31 -3.80 -2.73
C LEU A 18 8.48 -2.31 -3.07
N ALA A 19 8.57 -1.45 -2.05
CA ALA A 19 8.63 0.00 -2.15
C ALA A 19 10.03 0.56 -2.43
N GLU A 20 10.87 -0.19 -3.14
CA GLU A 20 12.21 0.23 -3.52
C GLU A 20 12.18 1.59 -4.26
N GLY A 21 12.92 2.57 -3.73
CA GLY A 21 12.93 3.94 -4.26
C GLY A 21 11.85 4.87 -3.69
N PHE A 22 11.05 4.40 -2.73
CA PHE A 22 10.12 5.21 -1.95
C PHE A 22 10.54 5.29 -0.48
N VAL A 23 10.05 6.31 0.21
CA VAL A 23 10.21 6.41 1.66
C VAL A 23 9.17 5.50 2.33
N VAL A 24 9.62 4.62 3.20
CA VAL A 24 8.78 3.71 3.98
C VAL A 24 8.85 4.10 5.45
N GLU A 25 7.69 4.23 6.10
CA GLU A 25 7.57 4.45 7.54
C GLU A 25 6.81 3.29 8.19
N GLY A 26 7.19 2.94 9.42
CA GLY A 26 6.56 1.85 10.18
C GLY A 26 7.12 0.47 9.82
N GLU A 27 6.25 -0.52 9.68
CA GLU A 27 6.60 -1.95 9.57
C GLU A 27 7.09 -2.36 8.17
N GLY A 28 8.27 -1.89 7.76
CA GLY A 28 8.86 -2.19 6.44
C GLY A 28 9.11 -3.68 6.17
N GLY A 29 9.21 -4.51 7.21
CA GLY A 29 9.37 -5.97 7.09
C GLY A 29 8.08 -6.74 6.83
N ARG A 30 6.91 -6.08 6.90
CA ARG A 30 5.62 -6.75 6.69
C ARG A 30 5.53 -7.31 5.28
N LEU A 31 4.96 -8.50 5.14
CA LEU A 31 4.81 -9.17 3.85
C LEU A 31 3.50 -8.77 3.16
N ILE A 32 3.62 -8.28 1.94
CA ILE A 32 2.53 -7.95 1.04
C ILE A 32 2.33 -9.08 0.04
N ARG A 33 1.09 -9.53 -0.08
CA ARG A 33 0.68 -10.69 -0.89
C ARG A 33 -0.27 -10.32 -2.02
N ALA A 34 -1.03 -9.25 -1.85
CA ALA A 34 -2.02 -8.80 -2.82
C ALA A 34 -2.19 -7.29 -2.76
N ALA A 35 -2.95 -6.76 -3.71
CA ALA A 35 -3.40 -5.39 -3.70
C ALA A 35 -4.92 -5.35 -3.57
N ALA A 36 -5.43 -4.44 -2.74
CA ALA A 36 -6.85 -4.32 -2.47
C ALA A 36 -7.23 -2.85 -2.20
N PRO A 37 -8.47 -2.43 -2.52
CA PRO A 37 -8.93 -1.11 -2.14
C PRO A 37 -9.11 -0.99 -0.63
N LEU A 38 -9.01 0.24 -0.11
CA LEU A 38 -8.94 0.55 1.33
C LEU A 38 -10.13 0.00 2.16
N ASP A 39 -11.29 -0.16 1.54
CA ASP A 39 -12.53 -0.66 2.12
C ASP A 39 -12.60 -2.20 2.22
N ARG A 40 -11.57 -2.90 1.74
CA ARG A 40 -11.40 -4.37 1.88
C ARG A 40 -9.97 -4.83 2.15
N ALA A 41 -9.01 -3.91 2.22
CA ALA A 41 -7.60 -4.23 2.38
C ALA A 41 -7.29 -4.81 3.76
N GLY A 42 -6.78 -6.04 3.78
CA GLY A 42 -6.34 -6.73 4.98
C GLY A 42 -4.83 -6.62 5.25
N PRO A 43 -4.33 -7.30 6.30
CA PRO A 43 -2.94 -7.17 6.76
C PRO A 43 -1.86 -7.62 5.77
N GLY A 44 -2.24 -8.32 4.70
CA GLY A 44 -1.34 -8.72 3.61
C GLY A 44 -1.50 -7.88 2.34
N ASP A 45 -2.34 -6.86 2.36
CA ASP A 45 -2.69 -6.11 1.16
C ASP A 45 -1.99 -4.75 1.08
N LEU A 46 -1.62 -4.36 -0.13
CA LEU A 46 -1.24 -3.01 -0.50
C LEU A 46 -2.47 -2.22 -0.96
N CYS A 47 -2.65 -1.02 -0.41
CA CYS A 47 -3.64 -0.08 -0.89
C CYS A 47 -3.03 1.33 -1.06
N TYR A 48 -3.80 2.26 -1.63
CA TYR A 48 -3.41 3.67 -1.69
C TYR A 48 -4.58 4.56 -1.30
N VAL A 49 -4.26 5.81 -0.95
CA VAL A 49 -5.24 6.84 -0.62
C VAL A 49 -5.00 8.06 -1.52
N GLU A 50 -6.07 8.53 -2.16
CA GLU A 50 -6.07 9.79 -2.90
C GLU A 50 -6.86 10.85 -2.12
N GLY A 51 -6.24 12.02 -1.93
CA GLY A 51 -6.82 13.19 -1.29
C GLY A 51 -6.19 13.55 0.06
N ALA A 52 -6.31 14.82 0.45
CA ALA A 52 -5.85 15.36 1.73
C ALA A 52 -6.85 15.12 2.89
N SER A 53 -8.07 14.66 2.57
CA SER A 53 -9.10 14.47 3.59
C SER A 53 -8.85 13.15 4.32
N PRO A 54 -8.81 13.16 5.67
CA PRO A 54 -8.77 11.93 6.44
C PRO A 54 -10.08 11.18 6.15
N ARG A 55 -10.04 10.23 5.22
CA ARG A 55 -11.08 9.20 5.19
C ARG A 55 -11.06 8.58 6.59
N ALA A 56 -12.23 8.52 7.23
CA ALA A 56 -12.38 7.98 8.57
C ALA A 56 -11.55 6.69 8.70
N PRO A 57 -10.86 6.46 9.83
CA PRO A 57 -10.01 5.30 10.01
C PRO A 57 -10.82 4.07 9.62
N SER A 58 -10.39 3.39 8.55
CA SER A 58 -10.99 2.13 8.17
C SER A 58 -10.81 1.18 9.35
N PRO A 59 -11.82 0.41 9.77
CA PRO A 59 -11.61 -0.66 10.74
C PRO A 59 -10.64 -1.73 10.21
N LEU A 60 -10.30 -1.66 8.92
CA LEU A 60 -9.38 -2.54 8.25
C LEU A 60 -7.93 -2.06 8.40
N SER A 61 -7.05 -3.04 8.63
CA SER A 61 -5.62 -2.82 8.83
C SER A 61 -4.84 -3.32 7.61
N PRO A 62 -4.61 -2.47 6.59
CA PRO A 62 -3.83 -2.87 5.44
C PRO A 62 -2.40 -3.23 5.84
N GLY A 63 -1.77 -4.11 5.06
CA GLY A 63 -0.37 -4.43 5.24
C GLY A 63 0.53 -3.22 4.97
N ALA A 64 0.23 -2.52 3.88
CA ALA A 64 0.85 -1.25 3.55
C ALA A 64 -0.14 -0.30 2.88
N VAL A 65 0.03 1.00 3.14
CA VAL A 65 -0.75 2.06 2.51
C VAL A 65 0.17 3.08 1.85
N ILE A 66 -0.11 3.39 0.59
CA ILE A 66 0.57 4.47 -0.12
C ILE A 66 -0.18 5.77 0.13
N VAL A 67 0.52 6.77 0.65
CA VAL A 67 -0.04 8.07 1.03
C VAL A 67 0.77 9.20 0.43
N ARG A 68 0.10 10.34 0.24
CA ARG A 68 0.76 11.57 -0.19
C ARG A 68 1.60 12.15 0.95
N THR A 69 2.68 12.84 0.61
CA THR A 69 3.64 13.41 1.57
C THR A 69 2.99 14.30 2.63
N ASP A 70 1.95 15.05 2.27
CA ASP A 70 1.21 15.93 3.17
C ASP A 70 0.09 15.22 3.97
N ALA A 71 -0.28 14.00 3.56
CA ALA A 71 -1.31 13.19 4.20
C ALA A 71 -0.73 12.14 5.17
N ALA A 72 0.59 11.96 5.17
CA ALA A 72 1.28 10.92 5.95
C ALA A 72 0.98 10.98 7.46
N ALA A 73 0.87 12.19 8.01
CA ALA A 73 0.58 12.42 9.43
C ALA A 73 -0.84 12.00 9.84
N PHE A 74 -1.79 11.97 8.91
CA PHE A 74 -3.21 11.71 9.18
C PHE A 74 -3.59 10.23 9.07
N PHE A 75 -2.71 9.40 8.51
CA PHE A 75 -2.93 7.97 8.39
C PHE A 75 -2.26 7.24 9.56
N PRO A 76 -3.02 6.75 10.56
CA PRO A 76 -2.44 5.98 11.66
C PRO A 76 -1.76 4.72 11.10
N ALA A 77 -0.62 4.35 11.70
CA ALA A 77 0.18 3.21 11.27
C ALA A 77 -0.52 1.88 11.60
N ALA A 78 -1.55 1.51 10.84
CA ALA A 78 -2.14 0.17 10.88
C ALA A 78 -1.20 -0.90 10.25
N GLY A 79 -0.17 -0.43 9.52
CA GLY A 79 0.89 -1.20 8.88
C GLY A 79 2.02 -0.27 8.44
N ALA A 80 2.65 -0.56 7.31
CA ALA A 80 3.67 0.32 6.73
C ALA A 80 3.03 1.44 5.91
N ARG A 81 3.65 2.62 5.89
CA ARG A 81 3.27 3.73 5.01
C ARG A 81 4.34 3.93 3.95
N ILE A 82 3.92 4.00 2.69
CA ILE A 82 4.79 4.30 1.57
C ILE A 82 4.48 5.73 1.14
N ILE A 83 5.45 6.62 1.23
CA ILE A 83 5.26 8.04 0.97
C ILE A 83 5.58 8.32 -0.51
N ALA A 84 4.58 8.84 -1.24
CA ALA A 84 4.73 9.16 -2.65
C ALA A 84 3.93 10.43 -3.01
N PRO A 85 4.49 11.35 -3.83
CA PRO A 85 3.76 12.55 -4.27
C PRO A 85 2.53 12.21 -5.13
N GLN A 86 2.55 11.06 -5.81
CA GLN A 86 1.48 10.55 -6.66
C GLN A 86 1.10 9.11 -6.24
N PRO A 87 0.25 8.93 -5.21
CA PRO A 87 -0.05 7.61 -4.63
C PRO A 87 -0.56 6.57 -5.63
N ARG A 88 -1.45 6.97 -6.55
CA ARG A 88 -1.99 6.08 -7.57
C ARG A 88 -0.95 5.64 -8.60
N ALA A 89 -0.06 6.54 -9.02
CA ALA A 89 1.02 6.20 -9.95
C ALA A 89 2.05 5.26 -9.29
N ALA A 90 2.39 5.54 -8.03
CA ALA A 90 3.23 4.64 -7.23
C ALA A 90 2.57 3.26 -7.08
N PHE A 91 1.27 3.21 -6.73
CA PHE A 91 0.52 1.97 -6.65
C PHE A 91 0.58 1.16 -7.95
N ALA A 92 0.30 1.79 -9.09
CA ALA A 92 0.34 1.11 -10.38
C ALA A 92 1.71 0.50 -10.68
N ARG A 93 2.81 1.19 -10.30
CA ARG A 93 4.18 0.69 -10.45
C ARG A 93 4.51 -0.46 -9.49
N LEU A 94 4.00 -0.40 -8.26
CA LEU A 94 4.27 -1.42 -7.25
C LEU A 94 3.43 -2.68 -7.44
N ALA A 95 2.19 -2.53 -7.88
CA ALA A 95 1.27 -3.64 -8.15
C ALA A 95 1.58 -4.40 -9.45
N SER A 96 2.47 -3.86 -10.31
CA SER A 96 2.91 -4.50 -11.55
C SER A 96 4.25 -5.26 -11.43
N ARG A 97 4.80 -5.39 -10.21
CA ARG A 97 5.98 -6.22 -9.90
C ARG A 97 5.55 -7.63 -9.51
#